data_AF-A0A2V8KIY0-F1
#
_entry.id   AF-A0A2V8KIY0-F1
#
_cell.length_a   1.000
_cell.length_b   1.000
_cell.length_c   1.000
_cell.angle_alpha   90.00
_cell.angle_beta   90.00
_cell.angle_gamma   90.00
#
_symmetry.space_group_name_H-M   'P 1'
#
loop_
_entity.id
_entity.type
_entity.pdbx_description
1 polymer ?
#
loop_
_entity_poly.entity_id
_entity_poly.type
_entity_poly.pdbx_seq_one_letter_code
_entity_poly.pdbx_strand_id
1 'polypeptide(L)'
;MTTSGNGSVIIDPAAGVYPYGYTVTLTALPQTGSGFSLWGNAASGTNNPLRISITNANPAVSCLFAPLNAAEVTLTLIENGHGQVMVKPSAARYVTGQAVALMALAEPEEQFLGWSGDASGTATNLVVTLDRSKVITAIFTRSVRLVAWPWVVHASEDEFRFRFSGDLGRAYELQQSTDLISWQSVGFLTNVFGAVQYGDPFQDTAPQRFYRLVILP
;
A
#
# COMPACT_ATOMS: atom_id res chain seq x y z
N MET A 1 -10.21 17.91 -5.35
CA MET A 1 -10.99 17.21 -4.29
C MET A 1 -11.50 18.26 -3.31
N THR A 2 -12.72 18.14 -2.82
CA THR A 2 -13.30 19.07 -1.84
C THR A 2 -13.68 18.33 -0.56
N THR A 3 -13.21 18.83 0.58
CA THR A 3 -13.52 18.27 1.90
C THR A 3 -14.47 19.23 2.63
N SER A 4 -15.59 18.72 3.14
CA SER A 4 -16.49 19.47 4.00
C SER A 4 -16.47 18.88 5.41
N GLY A 5 -16.33 19.73 6.43
CA GLY A 5 -16.14 19.31 7.83
C GLY A 5 -14.67 19.03 8.19
N ASN A 6 -14.46 18.44 9.37
CA ASN A 6 -13.12 18.25 9.95
C ASN A 6 -12.55 16.86 9.59
N GLY A 7 -11.73 16.83 8.55
CA GLY A 7 -11.03 15.64 8.11
C GLY A 7 -10.14 15.90 6.89
N SER A 8 -9.48 14.85 6.43
CA SER A 8 -8.63 14.87 5.25
C SER A 8 -8.84 13.60 4.43
N VAL A 9 -8.25 13.53 3.24
CA VAL A 9 -8.34 12.34 2.38
C VAL A 9 -6.95 11.95 1.92
N ILE A 10 -6.60 10.67 2.10
CA ILE A 10 -5.43 10.04 1.48
C ILE A 10 -5.84 9.47 0.13
N ILE A 11 -4.96 9.61 -0.86
CA ILE A 11 -5.08 9.00 -2.18
C ILE A 11 -3.91 8.03 -2.34
N ASP A 12 -4.20 6.79 -2.70
CA ASP A 12 -3.20 5.77 -2.94
C ASP A 12 -3.40 5.09 -4.31
N PRO A 13 -2.36 4.97 -5.16
CA PRO A 13 -1.04 5.58 -4.99
C PRO A 13 -1.10 7.10 -5.17
N ALA A 14 -0.32 7.84 -4.38
CA ALA A 14 -0.24 9.30 -4.49
C ALA A 14 0.56 9.72 -5.73
N ALA A 15 -0.12 10.24 -6.76
CA ALA A 15 0.49 10.79 -7.96
C ALA A 15 -0.16 12.10 -8.41
N GLY A 16 0.56 12.90 -9.20
CA GLY A 16 0.05 14.16 -9.76
C GLY A 16 -0.92 13.97 -10.93
N VAL A 17 -0.78 12.88 -11.69
CA VAL A 17 -1.64 12.53 -12.84
C VAL A 17 -1.83 11.02 -12.90
N TYR A 18 -3.00 10.59 -13.41
CA TYR A 18 -3.36 9.18 -13.58
C TYR A 18 -3.81 8.93 -15.03
N PRO A 19 -3.43 7.80 -15.64
CA PRO A 19 -3.92 7.44 -16.96
C PRO A 19 -5.41 7.07 -16.93
N TYR A 20 -6.07 7.18 -18.08
CA TYR A 20 -7.44 6.69 -18.24
C TYR A 20 -7.53 5.19 -17.90
N GLY A 21 -8.55 4.80 -17.15
CA GLY A 21 -8.77 3.44 -16.68
C GLY A 21 -7.99 3.07 -15.42
N TYR A 22 -7.09 3.92 -14.92
CA TYR A 22 -6.38 3.66 -13.68
C TYR A 22 -7.31 3.69 -12.46
N THR A 23 -7.06 2.85 -11.47
CA THR A 23 -7.83 2.83 -10.22
C THR A 23 -7.00 3.39 -9.08
N VAL A 24 -7.59 4.30 -8.30
CA VAL A 24 -6.99 4.83 -7.06
C VAL A 24 -7.91 4.51 -5.87
N THR A 25 -7.30 4.35 -4.71
CA THR A 25 -7.99 4.17 -3.43
C THR A 25 -8.02 5.51 -2.69
N LEU A 26 -9.21 5.92 -2.29
CA LEU A 26 -9.46 7.10 -1.47
C LEU A 26 -9.78 6.67 -0.04
N THR A 27 -9.04 7.20 0.92
CA THR A 27 -9.30 6.94 2.35
C THR A 27 -9.59 8.25 3.06
N ALA A 28 -10.82 8.42 3.55
CA ALA A 28 -11.20 9.55 4.38
C ALA A 28 -10.66 9.35 5.81
N LEU A 29 -9.94 10.36 6.31
CA LEU A 29 -9.39 10.44 7.66
C LEU A 29 -10.10 11.54 8.45
N PRO A 30 -11.14 11.20 9.24
CA PRO A 30 -11.77 12.17 10.13
C PRO A 30 -10.81 12.64 11.22
N GLN A 31 -10.89 13.91 11.61
CA GLN A 31 -10.22 14.40 12.81
C GLN A 31 -10.99 14.03 14.08
N THR A 32 -10.35 14.18 15.24
CA THR A 32 -10.95 13.91 16.55
C THR A 32 -12.32 14.58 16.69
N GLY A 33 -13.33 13.80 17.11
CA GLY A 33 -14.71 14.26 17.28
C GLY A 33 -15.55 14.31 16.00
N SER A 34 -14.99 13.92 14.84
CA SER A 34 -15.70 13.81 13.58
C SER A 34 -15.67 12.39 13.02
N GLY A 35 -16.64 12.05 12.17
CA GLY A 35 -16.74 10.79 11.46
C GLY A 35 -16.99 11.00 9.97
N PHE A 36 -16.46 10.09 9.14
CA PHE A 36 -16.73 10.08 7.72
C PHE A 36 -18.21 9.75 7.48
N SER A 37 -18.86 10.52 6.61
CA SER A 37 -20.28 10.35 6.29
C SER A 37 -20.47 9.77 4.90
N LEU A 38 -19.99 10.45 3.86
CA LEU A 38 -20.18 10.02 2.47
C LEU A 38 -19.16 10.64 1.51
N TRP A 39 -19.00 9.99 0.37
CA TRP A 39 -18.37 10.52 -0.84
C TRP A 39 -19.41 11.13 -1.78
N GLY A 40 -18.99 12.11 -2.58
CA GLY A 40 -19.85 12.75 -3.56
C GLY A 40 -19.15 13.14 -4.87
N ASN A 41 -19.95 13.70 -5.78
CA ASN A 41 -19.58 14.07 -7.15
C ASN A 41 -19.17 12.85 -8.00
N ALA A 42 -17.93 12.80 -8.50
CA ALA A 42 -17.41 11.69 -9.29
C ALA A 42 -17.22 10.40 -8.47
N ALA A 43 -17.37 10.47 -7.15
CA ALA A 43 -17.45 9.34 -6.23
C ALA A 43 -18.83 9.30 -5.57
N SER A 44 -19.19 8.18 -4.94
CA SER A 44 -20.43 8.06 -4.17
C SER A 44 -20.36 6.95 -3.13
N GLY A 45 -21.32 6.95 -2.21
CA GLY A 45 -21.47 5.92 -1.19
C GLY A 45 -20.74 6.23 0.11
N THR A 46 -20.80 5.28 1.03
CA THR A 46 -20.34 5.40 2.42
C THR A 46 -19.20 4.45 2.76
N ASN A 47 -18.65 3.76 1.75
CA ASN A 47 -17.50 2.87 1.95
C ASN A 47 -16.24 3.72 2.18
N ASN A 48 -15.45 3.35 3.18
CA ASN A 48 -14.17 3.98 3.47
C ASN A 48 -13.20 2.90 3.95
N PRO A 49 -12.16 2.55 3.17
CA PRO A 49 -11.72 3.18 1.92
C PRO A 49 -12.67 2.97 0.72
N LEU A 50 -12.52 3.80 -0.33
CA LEU A 50 -13.27 3.73 -1.59
C LEU A 50 -12.31 3.65 -2.78
N ARG A 51 -12.49 2.66 -3.65
CA ARG A 51 -11.76 2.56 -4.93
C ARG A 51 -12.53 3.27 -6.04
N ILE A 52 -11.85 4.11 -6.81
CA ILE A 52 -12.41 4.83 -7.96
C ILE A 52 -11.57 4.61 -9.21
N SER A 53 -12.20 4.40 -10.36
CA SER A 53 -11.52 4.32 -11.65
C SER A 53 -11.58 5.66 -12.39
N ILE A 54 -10.45 6.09 -12.93
CA ILE A 54 -10.30 7.36 -13.66
C ILE A 54 -10.85 7.19 -15.07
N THR A 55 -12.12 7.57 -15.26
CA THR A 55 -12.83 7.43 -16.55
C THR A 55 -13.07 8.75 -17.27
N ASN A 56 -12.70 9.89 -16.65
CA ASN A 56 -12.84 11.22 -17.24
C ASN A 56 -11.65 12.09 -16.80
N ALA A 57 -11.38 13.17 -17.56
CA ALA A 57 -10.38 14.15 -17.17
C ALA A 57 -10.83 14.91 -15.90
N ASN A 58 -9.91 15.07 -14.95
CA ASN A 58 -10.10 15.87 -13.72
C ASN A 58 -11.40 15.57 -12.95
N PRO A 59 -11.65 14.31 -12.53
CA PRO A 59 -12.86 13.99 -11.78
C PRO A 59 -12.92 14.77 -10.47
N ALA A 60 -13.98 15.55 -10.28
CA ALA A 60 -14.23 16.24 -9.03
C ALA A 60 -14.79 15.25 -8.01
N VAL A 61 -14.04 14.97 -6.93
CA VAL A 61 -14.51 14.15 -5.81
C VAL A 61 -14.70 15.03 -4.58
N SER A 62 -15.79 14.83 -3.86
CA SER A 62 -16.05 15.46 -2.57
C SER A 62 -16.21 14.43 -1.44
N CYS A 63 -15.97 14.85 -0.21
CA CYS A 63 -16.28 14.06 0.99
C CYS A 63 -16.85 14.92 2.11
N LEU A 64 -17.68 14.31 2.96
CA LEU A 64 -18.30 14.94 4.11
C LEU A 64 -17.87 14.28 5.42
N PHE A 65 -17.42 15.10 6.36
CA PHE A 65 -17.20 14.74 7.76
C PHE A 65 -18.27 15.41 8.63
N ALA A 66 -18.89 14.63 9.51
CA ALA A 66 -19.91 15.10 10.44
C ALA A 66 -19.47 14.85 11.89
N PRO A 67 -19.90 15.67 12.86
CA PRO A 67 -19.58 15.46 14.26
C PRO A 67 -20.11 14.12 14.78
N LEU A 68 -19.37 13.52 15.71
CA LEU A 68 -19.76 12.32 16.44
C LEU A 68 -20.57 12.68 17.68
N ASN A 69 -21.51 11.81 18.06
CA ASN A 69 -22.17 11.90 19.35
C ASN A 69 -21.22 11.47 20.48
N ALA A 70 -21.52 11.84 21.72
CA ALA A 70 -20.62 11.63 22.87
C ALA A 70 -20.24 10.15 23.15
N ALA A 71 -21.03 9.18 22.68
CA ALA A 71 -20.77 7.76 22.83
C ALA A 71 -20.30 7.07 21.54
N GLU A 72 -20.12 7.83 20.45
CA GLU A 72 -19.74 7.30 19.14
C GLU A 72 -18.25 7.43 18.88
N VAL A 73 -17.70 6.39 18.25
CA VAL A 73 -16.32 6.33 17.78
C VAL A 73 -16.30 5.76 16.36
N THR A 74 -15.20 6.01 15.64
CA THR A 74 -15.01 5.54 14.27
C THR A 74 -13.78 4.66 14.16
N LEU A 75 -13.87 3.66 13.30
CA LEU A 75 -12.72 2.92 12.83
C LEU A 75 -12.39 3.36 11.40
N THR A 76 -11.18 3.83 11.19
CA THR A 76 -10.66 4.17 9.86
C THR A 76 -9.55 3.18 9.51
N LEU A 77 -9.68 2.56 8.34
CA LEU A 77 -8.73 1.59 7.83
C LEU A 77 -7.96 2.17 6.66
N ILE A 78 -6.64 2.05 6.71
CA ILE A 78 -5.75 2.40 5.61
C ILE A 78 -5.24 1.07 5.03
N GLU A 79 -5.56 0.82 3.76
CA GLU A 79 -5.04 -0.32 3.01
C GLU A 79 -3.79 0.16 2.26
N ASN A 80 -2.61 -0.14 2.79
CA ASN A 80 -1.34 0.23 2.16
C ASN A 80 -0.84 -0.96 1.32
N GLY A 81 -0.76 -0.79 0.01
CA GLY A 81 -0.49 -1.87 -0.94
C GLY A 81 -1.78 -2.53 -1.46
N HIS A 82 -1.63 -3.66 -2.15
CA HIS A 82 -2.77 -4.30 -2.81
C HIS A 82 -3.40 -5.39 -1.92
N GLY A 83 -4.42 -4.97 -1.18
CA GLY A 83 -5.21 -5.85 -0.35
C GLY A 83 -6.51 -5.20 0.07
N GLN A 84 -7.29 -5.92 0.86
CA GLN A 84 -8.54 -5.46 1.43
C GLN A 84 -8.64 -5.86 2.90
N VAL A 85 -9.33 -5.04 3.69
CA VAL A 85 -9.65 -5.38 5.07
C VAL A 85 -11.15 -5.61 5.21
N MET A 86 -11.52 -6.83 5.62
CA MET A 86 -12.89 -7.15 6.02
C MET A 86 -13.10 -6.81 7.49
N VAL A 87 -14.27 -6.24 7.79
CA VAL A 87 -14.62 -5.74 9.14
C VAL A 87 -15.90 -6.39 9.62
N LYS A 88 -15.92 -6.85 10.88
CA LYS A 88 -17.12 -7.44 11.50
C LYS A 88 -17.28 -7.03 12.98
N PRO A 89 -18.41 -6.43 13.37
CA PRO A 89 -19.48 -5.92 12.50
C PRO A 89 -18.98 -4.73 11.66
N SER A 90 -19.48 -4.59 10.43
CA SER A 90 -19.20 -3.41 9.60
C SER A 90 -20.24 -2.32 9.89
N ALA A 91 -19.77 -1.14 10.28
CA ALA A 91 -20.59 0.04 10.53
C ALA A 91 -19.81 1.33 10.25
N ALA A 92 -20.51 2.41 9.92
CA ALA A 92 -19.90 3.73 9.76
C ALA A 92 -19.52 4.38 11.10
N ARG A 93 -20.21 3.99 12.19
CA ARG A 93 -20.01 4.45 13.56
C ARG A 93 -20.20 3.30 14.53
N TYR A 94 -19.45 3.31 15.61
CA TYR A 94 -19.46 2.28 16.64
C TYR A 94 -19.74 2.91 18.00
N VAL A 95 -20.27 2.12 18.92
CA VAL A 95 -20.39 2.54 20.32
C VAL A 95 -19.03 2.40 20.99
N THR A 96 -18.68 3.34 21.85
CA THR A 96 -17.45 3.30 22.64
C THR A 96 -17.35 1.99 23.44
N GLY A 97 -16.20 1.32 23.36
CA GLY A 97 -15.94 0.01 23.97
C GLY A 97 -16.35 -1.20 23.11
N GLN A 98 -16.93 -0.98 21.93
CA GLN A 98 -17.31 -2.07 21.04
C GLN A 98 -16.09 -2.79 20.45
N ALA A 99 -16.11 -4.13 20.47
CA ALA A 99 -15.09 -4.95 19.81
C ALA A 99 -15.43 -5.17 18.33
N VAL A 100 -14.42 -5.07 17.48
CA VAL A 100 -14.49 -5.27 16.03
C VAL A 100 -13.40 -6.24 15.61
N ALA A 101 -13.76 -7.24 14.80
CA ALA A 101 -12.83 -8.16 14.17
C ALA A 101 -12.45 -7.67 12.76
N LEU A 102 -11.15 -7.64 12.50
CA LEU A 102 -10.54 -7.29 11.22
C LEU A 102 -9.91 -8.53 10.62
N MET A 103 -10.06 -8.70 9.31
CA MET A 103 -9.39 -9.75 8.54
C MET A 103 -8.74 -9.13 7.31
N ALA A 104 -7.42 -9.20 7.22
CA ALA A 104 -6.66 -8.80 6.05
C ALA A 104 -6.73 -9.88 4.97
N LEU A 105 -7.12 -9.48 3.77
CA LEU A 105 -7.17 -10.30 2.58
C LEU A 105 -6.23 -9.69 1.53
N ALA A 106 -5.08 -10.32 1.32
CA ALA A 106 -4.15 -9.91 0.27
C ALA A 106 -4.74 -10.24 -1.12
N GLU A 107 -4.52 -9.36 -2.09
CA GLU A 107 -4.83 -9.66 -3.50
C GLU A 107 -3.86 -10.73 -4.05
N PRO A 108 -4.15 -11.35 -5.21
CA PRO A 108 -3.22 -12.29 -5.83
C PRO A 108 -1.82 -11.70 -5.99
N GLU A 109 -0.79 -12.48 -5.64
CA GLU A 109 0.64 -12.10 -5.66
C GLU A 109 1.11 -11.13 -4.56
N GLU A 110 0.21 -10.73 -3.66
CA GLU A 110 0.51 -9.89 -2.51
C GLU A 110 0.62 -10.72 -1.22
N GLN A 111 1.33 -10.18 -0.25
CA GLN A 111 1.47 -10.74 1.09
C GLN A 111 1.08 -9.70 2.13
N PHE A 112 0.36 -10.16 3.16
CA PHE A 112 0.08 -9.36 4.34
C PHE A 112 1.31 -9.37 5.26
N LEU A 113 1.86 -8.19 5.54
CA LEU A 113 3.04 -8.02 6.39
C LEU A 113 2.64 -7.80 7.85
N GLY A 114 1.57 -7.04 8.10
CA GLY A 114 1.11 -6.74 9.44
C GLY A 114 0.21 -5.51 9.54
N TRP A 115 -0.26 -5.28 10.76
CA TRP A 115 -1.05 -4.15 11.19
C TRP A 115 -0.16 -3.10 11.86
N SER A 116 -0.51 -1.82 11.70
CA SER A 116 0.14 -0.70 12.39
C SER A 116 -0.85 0.45 12.68
N GLY A 117 -0.38 1.47 13.39
CA GLY A 117 -1.21 2.61 13.84
C GLY A 117 -1.74 2.39 15.25
N ASP A 118 -3.06 2.53 15.44
CA ASP A 118 -3.71 2.37 16.75
C ASP A 118 -3.85 0.92 17.22
N ALA A 119 -3.47 -0.04 16.38
CA ALA A 119 -3.31 -1.45 16.72
C ALA A 119 -2.16 -2.06 15.90
N SER A 120 -1.57 -3.15 16.39
CA SER A 120 -0.46 -3.83 15.73
C SER A 120 -0.59 -5.34 15.82
N GLY A 121 0.10 -6.05 14.94
CA GLY A 121 0.12 -7.51 14.90
C GLY A 121 0.51 -8.02 13.52
N THR A 122 0.92 -9.28 13.44
CA THR A 122 1.33 -9.94 12.19
C THR A 122 0.32 -11.00 11.72
N ALA A 123 -0.64 -11.37 12.57
CA ALA A 123 -1.72 -12.26 12.19
C ALA A 123 -2.69 -11.55 11.25
N THR A 124 -3.18 -12.25 10.22
CA THR A 124 -4.18 -11.73 9.28
C THR A 124 -5.51 -11.40 9.95
N ASN A 125 -5.79 -11.99 11.11
CA ASN A 125 -6.94 -11.67 11.95
C ASN A 125 -6.51 -10.81 13.14
N LEU A 126 -7.27 -9.75 13.42
CA LEU A 126 -7.03 -8.84 14.55
C LEU A 126 -8.36 -8.44 15.18
N VAL A 127 -8.47 -8.54 16.51
CA VAL A 127 -9.63 -8.06 17.26
C VAL A 127 -9.24 -6.76 17.97
N VAL A 128 -10.05 -5.72 17.78
CA VAL A 128 -9.79 -4.37 18.28
C VAL A 128 -11.00 -3.87 19.07
N THR A 129 -10.77 -3.38 20.28
CA THR A 129 -11.78 -2.68 21.08
C THR A 129 -11.71 -1.18 20.79
N LEU A 130 -12.82 -0.56 20.37
CA LEU A 130 -12.89 0.86 20.03
C LEU A 130 -13.22 1.71 21.27
N ASP A 131 -12.23 1.94 22.12
CA ASP A 131 -12.30 2.87 23.27
C ASP A 131 -12.27 4.35 22.88
N ARG A 132 -11.75 4.65 21.69
CA ARG A 132 -11.79 5.94 20.99
C ARG A 132 -11.86 5.69 19.49
N SER A 133 -11.99 6.75 18.69
CA SER A 133 -11.76 6.62 17.25
C SER A 133 -10.34 6.14 16.98
N LYS A 134 -10.20 5.14 16.10
CA LYS A 134 -8.93 4.50 15.77
C LYS A 134 -8.62 4.56 14.28
N VAL A 135 -7.35 4.74 13.95
CA VAL A 135 -6.81 4.61 12.59
C VAL A 135 -5.83 3.43 12.58
N ILE A 136 -6.14 2.42 11.76
CA ILE A 136 -5.33 1.20 11.66
C ILE A 136 -4.94 1.00 10.20
N THR A 137 -3.67 0.71 9.98
CA THR A 137 -3.12 0.44 8.65
C THR A 137 -2.85 -1.04 8.48
N ALA A 138 -3.44 -1.65 7.45
CA ALA A 138 -3.04 -2.96 6.95
C ALA A 138 -1.95 -2.78 5.90
N ILE A 139 -0.83 -3.48 6.08
CA ILE A 139 0.30 -3.40 5.17
C ILE A 139 0.33 -4.66 4.31
N PHE A 140 0.11 -4.46 3.02
CA PHE A 140 0.26 -5.46 1.96
C PHE A 140 1.48 -5.10 1.14
N THR A 141 2.18 -6.12 0.65
CA THR A 141 3.30 -5.93 -0.26
C THR A 141 3.34 -7.06 -1.26
N ARG A 142 3.61 -6.72 -2.51
CA ARG A 142 3.92 -7.74 -3.50
C ARG A 142 5.18 -8.44 -3.04
N SER A 143 5.15 -9.77 -3.02
CA SER A 143 6.40 -10.51 -2.81
C SER A 143 7.39 -10.03 -3.86
N VAL A 144 8.52 -9.46 -3.43
CA VAL A 144 9.60 -9.11 -4.34
C VAL A 144 10.06 -10.41 -4.98
N ARG A 145 9.57 -10.70 -6.17
CA ARG A 145 9.97 -11.88 -6.90
C ARG A 145 11.16 -11.48 -7.76
N LEU A 146 12.35 -11.92 -7.35
CA LEU A 146 13.48 -11.96 -8.26
C LEU A 146 13.17 -12.99 -9.34
N VAL A 147 12.57 -12.55 -10.44
CA VAL A 147 12.27 -13.41 -11.59
C VAL A 147 13.36 -13.25 -12.62
N ALA A 148 14.41 -14.04 -12.46
CA ALA A 148 15.31 -14.37 -13.55
C ALA A 148 14.54 -15.25 -14.55
N TRP A 149 13.95 -14.66 -15.59
CA TRP A 149 13.37 -15.47 -16.66
C TRP A 149 14.49 -16.18 -17.42
N PRO A 150 14.36 -17.47 -17.79
CA PRO A 150 15.42 -18.22 -18.47
C PRO A 150 15.92 -17.58 -19.77
N TRP A 151 15.03 -16.86 -20.48
CA TRP A 151 15.31 -16.12 -21.71
C TRP A 151 15.66 -14.62 -21.52
N VAL A 152 15.70 -14.10 -20.27
CA VAL A 152 16.08 -12.69 -19.96
C VAL A 152 17.32 -12.64 -19.06
N VAL A 153 17.72 -13.77 -18.48
CA VAL A 153 19.10 -13.96 -18.02
C VAL A 153 19.97 -14.17 -19.25
N HIS A 154 20.43 -13.07 -19.80
CA HIS A 154 21.51 -13.08 -20.78
C HIS A 154 22.81 -12.94 -19.99
N ALA A 155 23.54 -14.04 -19.88
CA ALA A 155 24.97 -13.94 -19.75
C ALA A 155 25.50 -13.70 -21.17
N SER A 156 25.86 -12.46 -21.48
CA SER A 156 26.81 -12.20 -22.59
C SER A 156 28.23 -12.40 -22.06
N GLU A 157 29.23 -12.42 -22.93
CA GLU A 157 30.64 -12.51 -22.50
C GLU A 157 31.02 -11.41 -21.47
N ASP A 158 30.31 -10.27 -21.47
CA ASP A 158 30.64 -9.09 -20.66
C ASP A 158 29.71 -8.79 -19.47
N GLU A 159 28.51 -9.38 -19.38
CA GLU A 159 27.49 -8.95 -18.39
C GLU A 159 26.43 -10.02 -18.06
N PHE A 160 26.00 -10.05 -16.79
CA PHE A 160 24.84 -10.76 -16.29
C PHE A 160 23.63 -9.81 -16.17
N ARG A 161 22.57 -10.02 -16.94
CA ARG A 161 21.34 -9.21 -16.84
C ARG A 161 20.21 -9.93 -16.14
N PHE A 162 19.46 -9.20 -15.32
CA PHE A 162 18.20 -9.68 -14.75
C PHE A 162 17.17 -8.56 -14.69
N ARG A 163 15.91 -8.96 -14.62
CA ARG A 163 14.76 -8.07 -14.50
C ARG A 163 14.03 -8.36 -13.19
N PHE A 164 13.56 -7.32 -12.51
CA PHE A 164 12.74 -7.46 -11.31
C PHE A 164 11.52 -6.55 -11.40
N SER A 165 10.48 -6.91 -10.63
CA SER A 165 9.21 -6.19 -10.51
C SER A 165 8.95 -5.84 -9.05
N GLY A 166 8.37 -4.67 -8.80
CA GLY A 166 7.91 -4.20 -7.49
C GLY A 166 6.76 -3.20 -7.60
N ASP A 167 6.43 -2.49 -6.53
CA ASP A 167 5.40 -1.43 -6.53
C ASP A 167 5.77 -0.30 -7.49
N LEU A 168 4.79 0.19 -8.26
CA LEU A 168 4.98 1.28 -9.21
C LEU A 168 5.35 2.58 -8.47
N GLY A 169 6.40 3.27 -8.92
CA GLY A 169 6.87 4.52 -8.33
C GLY A 169 7.68 4.38 -7.04
N ARG A 170 7.80 3.19 -6.45
CA ARG A 170 8.70 2.96 -5.30
C ARG A 170 10.16 2.88 -5.74
N ALA A 171 11.02 3.41 -4.88
CA ALA A 171 12.47 3.28 -4.97
C ALA A 171 12.96 2.10 -4.11
N TYR A 172 13.91 1.35 -4.65
CA TYR A 172 14.51 0.18 -4.04
C TYR A 172 16.02 0.34 -4.02
N GLU A 173 16.66 -0.09 -2.96
CA GLU A 173 18.11 -0.26 -2.91
C GLU A 173 18.44 -1.68 -3.35
N LEU A 174 19.24 -1.79 -4.42
CA LEU A 174 19.83 -3.06 -4.84
C LEU A 174 21.10 -3.29 -4.05
N GLN A 175 21.17 -4.44 -3.38
CA GLN A 175 22.35 -4.87 -2.64
C GLN A 175 22.90 -6.18 -3.21
N GLN A 176 24.22 -6.29 -3.18
CA GLN A 176 24.97 -7.45 -3.63
C GLN A 176 25.80 -8.04 -2.47
N SER A 177 26.01 -9.36 -2.51
CA SER A 177 26.88 -10.09 -1.60
C SER A 177 27.61 -11.22 -2.33
N THR A 178 28.78 -11.64 -1.82
CA THR A 178 29.52 -12.83 -2.29
C THR A 178 29.47 -13.99 -1.27
N ASP A 179 29.01 -13.72 -0.04
CA ASP A 179 29.03 -14.65 1.10
C ASP A 179 27.66 -14.80 1.80
N LEU A 180 26.62 -14.09 1.32
CA LEU A 180 25.28 -13.95 1.91
C LEU A 180 25.22 -13.24 3.28
N ILE A 181 26.36 -12.80 3.82
CA ILE A 181 26.48 -12.17 5.14
C ILE A 181 26.75 -10.68 4.98
N SER A 182 27.72 -10.34 4.14
CA SER A 182 28.20 -8.99 3.87
C SER A 182 27.48 -8.45 2.64
N TRP A 183 26.61 -7.45 2.84
CA TRP A 183 25.81 -6.85 1.76
C TRP A 183 26.25 -5.42 1.48
N GLN A 184 26.47 -5.10 0.21
CA GLN A 184 26.87 -3.77 -0.26
C GLN A 184 25.83 -3.20 -1.21
N SER A 185 25.56 -1.90 -1.09
CA SER A 185 24.70 -1.17 -2.02
C SER A 185 25.37 -1.04 -3.39
N VAL A 186 24.69 -1.46 -4.44
CA VAL A 186 25.17 -1.36 -5.83
C VAL A 186 24.36 -0.38 -6.67
N GLY A 187 23.23 0.11 -6.14
CA GLY A 187 22.46 1.16 -6.78
C GLY A 187 21.02 1.27 -6.28
N PHE A 188 20.33 2.29 -6.79
CA PHE A 188 18.92 2.53 -6.52
C PHE A 188 18.11 2.34 -7.79
N LEU A 189 16.94 1.75 -7.66
CA LEU A 189 16.10 1.41 -8.79
C LEU A 189 14.66 1.82 -8.51
N THR A 190 14.05 2.54 -9.45
CA THR A 190 12.66 3.00 -9.35
C THR A 190 11.81 2.24 -10.36
N ASN A 191 10.76 1.57 -9.89
CA ASN A 191 9.90 0.82 -10.80
C ASN A 191 8.87 1.72 -11.50
N VAL A 192 9.23 2.25 -12.67
CA VAL A 192 8.38 3.20 -13.42
C VAL A 192 7.34 2.52 -14.31
N PHE A 193 7.62 1.31 -14.83
CA PHE A 193 6.77 0.62 -15.83
C PHE A 193 6.48 -0.85 -15.50
N GLY A 194 6.46 -1.20 -14.22
CA GLY A 194 6.11 -2.54 -13.74
C GLY A 194 7.29 -3.51 -13.65
N ALA A 195 8.41 -3.27 -14.35
CA ALA A 195 9.66 -3.96 -14.08
C ALA A 195 10.89 -3.21 -14.59
N VAL A 196 12.00 -3.35 -13.87
CA VAL A 196 13.29 -2.68 -14.11
C VAL A 196 14.35 -3.72 -14.41
N GLN A 197 15.27 -3.39 -15.32
CA GLN A 197 16.41 -4.23 -15.68
C GLN A 197 17.67 -3.73 -14.98
N TYR A 198 18.44 -4.65 -14.42
CA TYR A 198 19.80 -4.40 -13.95
C TYR A 198 20.76 -5.31 -14.70
N GLY A 199 21.92 -4.77 -15.00
CA GLY A 199 23.01 -5.47 -15.65
C GLY A 199 24.27 -5.36 -14.79
N ASP A 200 24.86 -6.51 -14.50
CA ASP A 200 26.06 -6.63 -13.70
C ASP A 200 27.23 -7.07 -14.60
N PRO A 201 28.19 -6.19 -14.89
CA PRO A 201 29.32 -6.54 -15.73
C PRO A 201 30.23 -7.55 -15.01
N PHE A 202 30.76 -8.54 -15.74
CA PHE A 202 31.67 -9.58 -15.21
C PHE A 202 33.10 -9.03 -14.95
N GLN A 203 33.20 -7.91 -14.23
CA GLN A 203 34.43 -7.16 -14.00
C GLN A 203 35.27 -7.69 -12.82
N ASP A 204 34.80 -8.71 -12.08
CA ASP A 204 35.55 -9.31 -10.97
C ASP A 204 35.72 -10.83 -11.09
N THR A 205 36.57 -11.38 -10.22
CA THR A 205 36.91 -12.82 -10.16
C THR A 205 36.03 -13.58 -9.16
N ALA A 206 34.92 -13.00 -8.69
CA ALA A 206 34.10 -13.64 -7.68
C ALA A 206 33.43 -14.91 -8.26
N PRO A 207 33.52 -16.07 -7.57
CA PRO A 207 32.97 -17.33 -8.09
C PRO A 207 31.43 -17.36 -8.07
N GLN A 208 30.81 -16.50 -7.25
CA GLN A 208 29.36 -16.36 -7.14
C GLN A 208 28.99 -14.98 -6.58
N ARG A 209 27.82 -14.48 -6.97
CA ARG A 209 27.23 -13.24 -6.48
C ARG A 209 25.76 -13.48 -6.15
N PHE A 210 25.30 -12.83 -5.10
CA PHE A 210 23.92 -12.86 -4.61
C PHE A 210 23.36 -11.45 -4.63
N TYR A 211 22.08 -11.30 -4.97
CA TYR A 211 21.41 -10.00 -5.04
C TYR A 211 20.16 -10.01 -4.18
N ARG A 212 19.87 -8.90 -3.52
CA ARG A 212 18.60 -8.64 -2.84
C ARG A 212 18.17 -7.20 -3.07
N LEU A 213 16.87 -6.97 -3.00
CA LEU A 213 16.29 -5.63 -3.02
C LEU A 213 15.81 -5.28 -1.61
N VAL A 214 16.14 -4.08 -1.16
CA VAL A 214 15.69 -3.52 0.10
C VAL A 214 14.74 -2.37 -0.21
N ILE A 215 13.56 -2.39 0.41
CA ILE A 215 12.59 -1.31 0.30
C ILE A 215 13.14 -0.13 1.10
N LEU A 216 13.22 1.05 0.48
CA LEU A 216 13.58 2.26 1.19
C LEU A 216 12.36 2.81 1.96
N PRO A 217 12.56 3.32 3.19
CA PRO A 217 11.50 3.93 3.99
C PRO A 217 10.94 5.21 3.39
#